data_AF-A0A9D8N1V4-F1
#
_entry.id   AF-A0A9D8N1V4-F1
#
_cell.length_a   1.000
_cell.length_b   1.000
_cell.length_c   1.000
_cell.angle_alpha   90.00
_cell.angle_beta   90.00
_cell.angle_gamma   90.00
#
_symmetry.space_group_name_H-M   'P 1'
#
loop_
_entity.id
_entity.type
_entity.pdbx_description
1 polymer ?
#
loop_
_entity_poly.entity_id
_entity_poly.type
_entity_poly.pdbx_seq_one_letter_code
_entity_poly.pdbx_strand_id
1 'polypeptide(L)'
;KTYFVVNDYDALRGLFAQLLAEIQRIKSEGDYAAGKALVEKYAVNIDPALHKEVKERYDALGLKPYGGFLNPDIVPVKKGGVITDYVLKYPDSLLDQMLHYGEDYGIL
;
A
#
# COMPACT_ATOMS: atom_id res chain seq x y z
N LYS A 1 16.80 -0.45 21.23
CA LYS A 1 16.01 -0.03 20.06
C LYS A 1 16.95 0.06 18.88
N THR A 2 16.61 -0.63 17.80
CA THR A 2 17.40 -0.67 16.59
C THR A 2 17.03 0.49 15.68
N TYR A 3 18.05 1.12 15.08
CA TYR A 3 17.92 2.22 14.12
C TYR A 3 18.81 1.94 12.92
N PHE A 4 18.30 2.22 11.73
CA PHE A 4 19.08 2.18 10.50
C PHE A 4 19.71 3.55 10.27
N VAL A 5 21.02 3.56 10.00
CA VAL A 5 21.78 4.78 9.73
C VAL A 5 22.35 4.68 8.32
N VAL A 6 21.99 5.64 7.48
CA VAL A 6 22.56 5.78 6.13
C VAL A 6 23.70 6.79 6.23
N ASN A 7 24.93 6.33 5.99
CA ASN A 7 26.13 7.16 6.10
C ASN A 7 26.50 7.87 4.80
N ASP A 8 26.07 7.32 3.66
CA ASP A 8 26.36 7.86 2.32
C ASP A 8 25.18 7.54 1.39
N TYR A 9 24.48 8.59 0.97
CA TYR A 9 23.32 8.46 0.09
C TYR A 9 23.69 8.28 -1.38
N ASP A 10 24.84 8.81 -1.81
CA ASP A 10 25.31 8.67 -3.19
C ASP A 10 25.78 7.23 -3.44
N ALA A 11 26.50 6.65 -2.48
CA ALA A 11 26.85 5.22 -2.52
C ALA A 11 25.60 4.32 -2.51
N LEU A 12 24.60 4.64 -1.66
CA LEU A 12 23.35 3.89 -1.60
C LEU A 12 22.59 3.95 -2.94
N ARG A 13 22.53 5.13 -3.58
CA ARG A 13 21.95 5.28 -4.92
C ARG A 13 22.69 4.43 -5.96
N GLY A 14 24.01 4.35 -5.87
CA GLY A 14 24.83 3.47 -6.71
C GLY A 14 24.44 1.99 -6.57
N LEU A 15 24.22 1.52 -5.33
CA LEU A 15 23.76 0.16 -5.07
C LEU A 15 22.34 -0.11 -5.62
N PHE A 16 21.43 0.87 -5.52
CA PHE A 16 20.11 0.74 -6.15
C PHE A 16 20.20 0.62 -7.67
N ALA A 17 21.09 1.38 -8.32
CA ALA A 17 21.29 1.28 -9.76
C ALA A 17 21.81 -0.10 -10.19
N GLN A 18 22.74 -0.68 -9.42
CA GLN A 18 23.25 -2.03 -9.66
C GLN A 18 22.15 -3.09 -9.53
N LEU A 19 21.36 -3.02 -8.45
CA LEU A 19 20.26 -3.96 -8.23
C LEU A 19 19.16 -3.80 -9.30
N LEU A 20 18.85 -2.58 -9.71
CA LEU A 20 17.89 -2.31 -10.79
C LEU A 20 18.35 -2.93 -12.11
N ALA A 21 19.63 -2.77 -12.47
CA ALA A 21 20.19 -3.37 -13.66
C ALA A 21 20.06 -4.91 -13.65
N GLU A 22 20.35 -5.54 -12.52
CA GLU A 22 20.23 -7.01 -12.39
C GLU A 22 18.78 -7.48 -12.42
N ILE A 23 17.86 -6.81 -11.72
CA ILE A 23 16.42 -7.13 -11.78
C ILE A 23 15.89 -6.98 -13.21
N GLN A 24 16.31 -5.94 -13.92
CA GLN A 24 15.89 -5.72 -15.31
C GLN A 24 16.45 -6.81 -16.24
N ARG A 25 17.72 -7.20 -16.09
CA ARG A 25 18.32 -8.33 -16.83
C ARG A 25 17.53 -9.61 -16.61
N ILE A 26 17.31 -9.99 -15.34
CA ILE A 26 16.54 -11.17 -14.95
C ILE A 26 15.17 -11.20 -15.64
N LYS A 27 14.45 -10.07 -15.59
CA LYS A 27 13.13 -9.95 -16.22
C LYS A 27 13.19 -10.07 -17.74
N SER A 28 14.11 -9.35 -18.38
CA SER A 28 14.23 -9.28 -19.83
C SER A 28 14.70 -10.58 -20.46
N GLU A 29 15.56 -11.34 -19.77
CA GLU A 29 16.10 -12.62 -20.23
C GLU A 29 15.25 -13.81 -19.78
N GLY A 30 14.25 -13.60 -18.90
CA GLY A 30 13.43 -14.68 -18.36
C GLY A 30 14.19 -15.62 -17.42
N ASP A 31 15.21 -15.11 -16.73
CA ASP A 31 16.11 -15.89 -15.86
C ASP A 31 15.43 -16.24 -14.52
N TYR A 32 14.58 -17.25 -14.57
CA TYR A 32 13.83 -17.73 -13.40
C TYR A 32 14.77 -18.16 -12.24
N ALA A 33 15.88 -18.81 -12.54
CA ALA A 33 16.79 -19.34 -11.52
C ALA A 33 17.44 -18.20 -10.72
N ALA A 34 17.95 -17.17 -11.40
CA ALA A 34 18.50 -15.99 -10.73
C ALA A 34 17.42 -15.22 -9.95
N GLY A 35 16.22 -15.05 -10.53
CA GLY A 35 15.08 -14.41 -9.87
C GLY A 35 14.67 -15.13 -8.57
N LYS A 36 14.54 -16.46 -8.63
CA LYS A 36 14.23 -17.30 -7.47
C LYS A 36 15.31 -17.17 -6.39
N ALA A 37 16.58 -17.28 -6.75
CA ALA A 37 17.69 -17.19 -5.81
C ALA A 37 17.74 -15.82 -5.10
N LEU A 38 17.47 -14.73 -5.83
CA LEU A 38 17.43 -13.38 -5.27
C LEU A 38 16.31 -13.25 -4.20
N VAL A 39 15.11 -13.73 -4.51
CA VAL A 39 13.95 -13.68 -3.61
C VAL A 39 14.17 -14.54 -2.37
N GLU A 40 14.53 -15.82 -2.55
CA GLU A 40 14.71 -16.76 -1.44
C GLU A 40 15.80 -16.30 -0.47
N LYS A 41 16.87 -15.67 -1.00
CA LYS A 41 17.99 -15.22 -0.18
C LYS A 41 17.67 -13.95 0.62
N TYR A 42 17.03 -12.94 0.00
CA TYR A 42 16.96 -11.60 0.58
C TYR A 42 15.56 -11.13 1.00
N ALA A 43 14.48 -11.75 0.49
CA ALA A 43 13.12 -11.25 0.68
C ALA A 43 12.22 -12.10 1.61
N VAL A 44 12.66 -13.31 1.98
CA VAL A 44 11.84 -14.27 2.74
C VAL A 44 12.16 -14.30 4.24
N ASN A 45 13.44 -14.23 4.59
CA ASN A 45 13.88 -14.46 5.96
C ASN A 45 13.70 -13.20 6.83
N ILE A 46 13.01 -13.35 7.96
CA ILE A 46 12.77 -12.29 8.94
C ILE A 46 13.56 -12.60 10.22
N ASP A 47 14.35 -11.63 10.71
CA ASP A 47 14.99 -11.72 12.03
C ASP A 47 13.90 -11.69 13.14
N PRO A 48 13.73 -12.77 13.92
CA PRO A 48 12.67 -12.84 14.93
C PRO A 48 12.84 -11.83 16.07
N ALA A 49 14.07 -11.49 16.45
CA ALA A 49 14.35 -10.56 17.53
C ALA A 49 14.04 -9.12 17.10
N LEU A 50 14.50 -8.74 15.90
CA LEU A 50 14.19 -7.43 15.33
C LEU A 50 12.68 -7.28 15.06
N HIS A 51 12.04 -8.32 14.53
CA HIS A 51 10.60 -8.32 14.28
C HIS A 51 9.79 -8.12 15.56
N LYS A 52 10.14 -8.81 16.64
CA LYS A 52 9.51 -8.61 17.95
C LYS A 52 9.68 -7.18 18.44
N GLU A 53 10.90 -6.63 18.37
CA GLU A 53 11.18 -5.25 18.78
C GLU A 53 10.30 -4.23 18.02
N VAL A 54 10.18 -4.39 16.70
CA VAL A 54 9.38 -3.50 15.86
C VAL A 54 7.89 -3.58 16.23
N LYS A 55 7.36 -4.78 16.46
CA LYS A 55 5.96 -4.96 16.87
C LYS A 55 5.67 -4.28 18.21
N GLU A 56 6.48 -4.51 19.23
CA GLU A 56 6.30 -3.90 20.55
C GLU A 56 6.33 -2.36 20.48
N ARG A 57 7.24 -1.81 19.66
CA ARG A 57 7.33 -0.36 19.43
C ARG A 57 6.11 0.19 18.69
N TYR A 58 5.58 -0.55 17.73
CA TYR A 58 4.41 -0.15 16.95
C TYR A 58 3.12 -0.24 17.78
N ASP A 59 2.96 -1.32 18.55
CA ASP A 59 1.80 -1.55 19.40
C ASP A 59 1.63 -0.44 20.45
N ALA A 60 2.74 0.10 20.98
CA ALA A 60 2.73 1.24 21.88
C ALA A 60 2.14 2.53 21.28
N LEU A 61 2.02 2.64 19.95
CA LEU A 61 1.42 3.79 19.27
C LEU A 61 -0.12 3.69 19.20
N GLY A 62 -0.70 2.51 19.44
CA GLY A 62 -2.14 2.27 19.29
C GLY A 62 -2.65 2.38 17.85
N LEU A 63 -1.74 2.34 16.86
CA LEU A 63 -2.08 2.49 15.44
C LEU A 63 -2.43 1.14 14.81
N LYS A 64 -3.32 1.16 13.82
CA LYS A 64 -3.59 -0.02 12.98
C LYS A 64 -2.52 -0.10 11.88
N PRO A 65 -1.98 -1.30 11.56
CA PRO A 65 -0.95 -1.46 10.54
C PRO A 65 -1.47 -1.29 9.10
N TYR A 66 -2.79 -1.36 8.92
CA TYR A 66 -3.44 -1.18 7.63
C TYR A 66 -4.47 -0.06 7.72
N GLY A 67 -4.53 0.75 6.67
CA GLY A 67 -5.52 1.79 6.49
C GLY A 67 -6.43 1.48 5.30
N GLY A 68 -7.61 2.07 5.32
CA GLY A 68 -8.56 2.09 4.21
C GLY A 68 -9.21 3.46 4.12
N PHE A 69 -9.86 3.74 3.00
CA PHE A 69 -10.55 4.99 2.76
C PHE A 69 -12.01 4.71 2.42
N LEU A 70 -12.87 5.67 2.77
CA LEU A 70 -14.25 5.70 2.31
C LEU A 70 -14.32 6.57 1.07
N ASN A 71 -15.11 6.15 0.09
CA ASN A 71 -15.41 7.01 -1.05
C ASN A 71 -16.47 8.05 -0.66
N PRO A 72 -16.47 9.25 -1.26
CA PRO A 72 -17.62 10.14 -1.20
C PRO A 72 -18.71 9.71 -2.20
N ASP A 73 -19.95 10.07 -1.90
CA ASP A 73 -21.05 10.04 -2.86
C ASP A 73 -21.11 11.35 -3.64
N ILE A 74 -21.22 11.25 -4.96
CA ILE A 74 -21.33 12.41 -5.86
C ILE A 74 -22.81 12.58 -6.22
N VAL A 75 -23.47 13.55 -5.61
CA VAL A 75 -24.92 13.72 -5.71
C VAL A 75 -25.28 14.90 -6.61
N PRO A 76 -26.06 14.71 -7.69
CA PRO A 76 -26.47 15.81 -8.57
C PRO A 76 -27.51 16.74 -7.89
N VAL A 77 -27.32 18.05 -8.04
CA VAL A 77 -28.28 19.09 -7.64
C VAL A 77 -29.13 19.47 -8.85
N LYS A 78 -30.46 19.34 -8.73
CA LYS A 78 -31.41 19.65 -9.82
C LYS A 78 -32.19 20.93 -9.54
N LYS A 79 -32.29 21.83 -10.52
CA LYS A 79 -33.20 22.99 -10.53
C LYS A 79 -34.11 22.92 -11.76
N GLY A 80 -35.43 22.89 -11.55
CA GLY A 80 -36.39 22.78 -12.65
C GLY A 80 -36.24 21.49 -13.47
N GLY A 81 -35.78 20.39 -12.86
CA GLY A 81 -35.53 19.11 -13.53
C GLY A 81 -34.18 19.00 -14.25
N VAL A 82 -33.43 20.09 -14.38
CA VAL A 82 -32.10 20.12 -15.01
C VAL A 82 -31.02 20.04 -13.93
N ILE A 83 -29.98 19.23 -14.15
CA ILE A 83 -28.80 19.18 -13.27
C ILE A 83 -28.03 20.49 -13.43
N THR A 84 -27.78 21.17 -12.31
CA THR A 84 -27.08 22.46 -12.29
C THR A 84 -25.76 22.42 -11.52
N ASP A 85 -25.55 21.41 -10.68
CA ASP A 85 -24.36 21.26 -9.84
C ASP A 85 -24.21 19.81 -9.33
N TYR A 86 -23.10 19.51 -8.65
CA TYR A 86 -22.87 18.29 -7.90
C TYR A 86 -22.30 18.59 -6.53
N VAL A 87 -22.77 17.86 -5.51
CA VAL A 87 -22.23 17.94 -4.14
C VAL A 87 -21.58 16.62 -3.74
N LEU A 88 -20.46 16.72 -3.04
CA LEU A 88 -19.83 15.57 -2.40
C LEU A 88 -20.44 15.35 -1.02
N LYS A 89 -20.92 14.15 -0.76
CA LYS A 89 -21.30 13.69 0.58
C LYS A 89 -20.32 12.63 1.03
N TYR A 90 -19.92 12.69 2.30
CA TYR A 90 -19.00 11.72 2.87
C TYR A 90 -19.80 10.79 3.79
N PRO A 91 -19.65 9.46 3.65
CA PRO A 91 -20.33 8.52 4.54
C PRO A 91 -19.77 8.60 5.96
N ASP A 92 -20.62 8.35 6.93
CA ASP A 92 -20.27 8.40 8.35
C ASP A 92 -19.51 7.15 8.82
N SER A 93 -19.65 6.02 8.11
CA SER A 93 -18.97 4.78 8.45
C SER A 93 -18.71 3.86 7.25
N LEU A 94 -17.75 2.95 7.42
CA LEU A 94 -17.49 1.87 6.47
C LEU A 94 -18.71 0.95 6.34
N LEU A 95 -19.39 0.66 7.44
CA LEU A 95 -20.54 -0.24 7.43
C LEU A 95 -21.65 0.34 6.55
N ASP A 96 -21.98 1.61 6.73
CA ASP A 96 -23.04 2.27 5.96
C ASP A 96 -22.68 2.30 4.47
N GLN A 97 -21.44 2.64 4.13
CA GLN A 97 -20.99 2.64 2.74
C GLN A 97 -21.07 1.25 2.11
N MET A 98 -20.62 0.20 2.82
CA MET A 98 -20.65 -1.16 2.29
C MET A 98 -22.07 -1.70 2.14
N LEU A 99 -22.98 -1.37 3.07
CA LEU A 99 -24.40 -1.74 2.98
C LEU A 99 -25.07 -1.03 1.79
N HIS A 100 -24.87 0.29 1.65
CA HIS A 100 -25.37 1.06 0.51
C HIS A 100 -24.87 0.48 -0.82
N TYR A 101 -23.59 0.11 -0.91
CA TYR A 101 -23.04 -0.51 -2.11
C TYR A 101 -23.66 -1.87 -2.42
N GLY A 102 -23.92 -2.68 -1.40
CA GLY A 102 -24.60 -3.97 -1.54
C GLY A 102 -26.03 -3.81 -2.06
N GLU A 103 -26.76 -2.80 -1.58
CA GLU A 103 -28.15 -2.54 -1.96
C GLU A 103 -28.27 -1.95 -3.38
N ASP A 104 -27.51 -0.90 -3.68
CA ASP A 104 -27.70 -0.10 -4.91
C ASP A 104 -26.83 -0.53 -6.08
N TYR A 105 -25.71 -1.21 -5.83
CA TYR A 105 -24.74 -1.62 -6.85
C TYR A 105 -24.46 -3.13 -6.88
N GLY A 106 -25.13 -3.92 -6.04
CA GLY A 106 -25.01 -5.38 -5.98
C GLY A 106 -25.76 -6.10 -7.10
N ILE A 107 -25.35 -5.87 -8.36
CA ILE A 107 -26.07 -6.35 -9.56
C ILE A 107 -25.53 -7.68 -10.14
N LEU A 108 -24.60 -8.34 -9.47
CA LEU A 108 -23.96 -9.60 -9.91
C LEU A 108 -24.39 -10.79 -9.06
#